data_AF-R7HY06-F1
#
_entry.id   AF-R7HY06-F1
#
_cell.length_a   1.000
_cell.length_b   1.000
_cell.length_c   1.000
_cell.angle_alpha   90.00
_cell.angle_beta   90.00
_cell.angle_gamma   90.00
#
_symmetry.space_group_name_H-M   'P 1'
#
loop_
_entity.id
_entity.type
_entity.pdbx_description
1 polymer ?
#
loop_
_entity_poly.entity_id
_entity_poly.type
_entity_poly.pdbx_seq_one_letter_code
_entity_poly.pdbx_strand_id
1 'polypeptide(L)' 'MTTQELLQEVDNAINTVLVGGQSYKIGSRQLTRADLSELRTLKKELQVQVNEEPCELFGNTFVSVFDGR' A
#
# COMPACT_ATOMS: atom_id res chain seq x y z
N MET A 1 2.86 -12.20 4.79
CA MET A 1 3.12 -10.88 4.22
C MET A 1 1.85 -10.08 4.35
N THR A 2 1.87 -9.05 5.20
CA THR A 2 0.78 -8.07 5.28
C THR A 2 0.88 -7.08 4.13
N THR A 3 -0.22 -6.39 3.81
CA THR A 3 -0.30 -5.33 2.80
C THR A 3 0.74 -4.22 3.05
N GLN A 4 1.04 -3.93 4.32
CA GLN A 4 2.05 -2.96 4.75
C GLN A 4 3.49 -3.43 4.48
N GLU A 5 3.81 -4.70 4.72
CA GLU A 5 5.14 -5.27 4.42
C GLU A 5 5.43 -5.24 2.92
N LEU A 6 4.43 -5.55 2.09
CA LEU A 6 4.53 -5.48 0.63
C LEU A 6 4.78 -4.04 0.13
N LEU A 7 4.14 -3.05 0.76
CA LEU A 7 4.36 -1.64 0.43
C LEU A 7 5.81 -1.21 0.70
N GLN A 8 6.37 -1.62 1.84
CA GLN A 8 7.78 -1.33 2.16
C GLN A 8 8.74 -1.98 1.18
N GLU A 9 8.45 -3.22 0.75
CA GLU A 9 9.28 -3.92 -0.22
C GLU A 9 9.24 -3.23 -1.60
N VAL A 10 8.07 -2.74 -2.03
CA VAL A 10 7.91 -1.95 -3.25
C VAL A 10 8.64 -0.61 -3.17
N ASP A 11 8.58 0.09 -2.03
CA ASP A 11 9.28 1.36 -1.86
C ASP A 11 10.81 1.19 -1.87
N ASN A 12 11.31 0.11 -1.27
CA ASN A 12 12.73 -0.25 -1.34
C ASN A 12 13.15 -0.58 -2.78
N ALA A 13 12.31 -1.30 -3.54
CA ALA A 13 12.56 -1.57 -4.95
C ALA A 13 12.61 -0.29 -5.78
N ILE A 14 11.70 0.66 -5.55
CA ILE A 14 11.70 1.96 -6.25
C ILE A 14 12.98 2.73 -5.92
N ASN A 15 13.38 2.79 -4.65
CA ASN A 15 14.59 3.51 -4.23
C ASN A 15 15.87 2.90 -4.81
N THR A 16 16.00 1.58 -4.81
CA THR A 16 17.18 0.88 -5.37
C THR A 16 17.29 1.08 -6.89
N VAL A 17 16.16 1.03 -7.60
CA VAL A 17 16.12 1.31 -9.05
C VAL A 17 16.47 2.78 -9.34
N LEU A 18 15.97 3.72 -8.55
CA LEU A 18 16.24 5.16 -8.72
C LEU A 18 17.69 5.53 -8.40
N VAL A 19 18.29 4.96 -7.36
CA VAL A 19 19.64 5.31 -6.88
C VAL A 19 20.73 4.56 -7.65
N GLY A 20 20.50 3.28 -7.97
CA GLY A 20 21.52 2.41 -8.53
C GLY A 20 21.36 2.08 -10.02
N GLY A 21 20.18 2.29 -10.61
CA GLY A 21 19.88 1.84 -11.97
C GLY A 21 19.88 0.31 -12.13
N GLN A 22 19.83 -0.43 -11.02
CA GLN A 22 19.98 -1.89 -10.97
C GLN A 22 18.63 -2.60 -11.02
N SER A 23 18.63 -3.84 -11.52
CA SER A 23 17.48 -4.75 -11.43
C SER A 23 17.27 -5.23 -9.99
N TYR A 24 16.01 -5.30 -9.55
CA TYR A 24 15.64 -5.66 -8.19
C TYR A 24 14.68 -6.86 -8.18
N LYS A 25 14.81 -7.77 -7.21
CA LYS A 25 13.99 -8.99 -7.12
C LYS A 25 13.06 -8.90 -5.92
N ILE A 26 11.75 -8.90 -6.17
CA ILE A 26 10.70 -8.95 -5.13
C ILE A 26 10.10 -10.36 -5.18
N GLY A 27 10.31 -11.16 -4.14
CA GLY A 27 9.88 -12.56 -4.10
C GLY A 27 10.39 -13.38 -5.31
N SER A 28 9.47 -13.89 -6.13
CA SER A 28 9.79 -14.66 -7.36
C SER A 28 9.93 -13.80 -8.62
N ARG A 29 9.56 -12.51 -8.57
CA ARG A 29 9.58 -11.60 -9.73
C ARG A 29 10.90 -10.80 -9.76
N GLN A 30 11.56 -10.81 -10.91
CA GLN A 30 12.66 -9.88 -11.20
C GLN A 30 12.09 -8.66 -11.92
N LEU A 31 12.41 -7.47 -11.44
CA LEU A 31 12.00 -6.18 -12.00
C LEU A 31 13.21 -5.46 -12.57
N THR A 32 13.04 -4.91 -13.77
CA THR A 32 14.08 -4.15 -14.47
C THR A 32 13.72 -2.66 -14.55
N ARG A 33 14.70 -1.81 -14.90
CA ARG A 33 14.54 -0.36 -14.97
C ARG A 33 13.34 0.11 -15.81
N ALA A 34 12.95 -0.65 -16.83
CA ALA A 34 11.86 -0.33 -17.73
C ALA A 34 10.46 -0.34 -17.06
N ASP A 35 10.34 -0.96 -15.89
CA ASP A 35 9.04 -1.25 -15.26
C ASP A 35 8.76 -0.32 -14.06
N LEU A 36 9.43 0.84 -14.00
CA LEU A 36 9.22 1.84 -12.94
C LEU A 36 7.78 2.38 -12.92
N SER A 37 7.13 2.44 -14.09
CA SER A 37 5.70 2.74 -14.22
C SER A 37 4.83 1.66 -13.56
N GLU A 38 5.16 0.38 -13.75
CA GLU A 38 4.44 -0.75 -13.15
C GLU A 38 4.61 -0.80 -11.63
N LEU A 39 5.80 -0.46 -11.12
CA LEU A 39 6.02 -0.33 -9.67
C LEU A 39 5.19 0.80 -9.05
N ARG A 40 5.04 1.92 -9.76
CA ARG A 40 4.20 3.04 -9.31
C ARG A 40 2.71 2.70 -9.33
N THR A 41 2.24 1.92 -10.30
CA THR A 41 0.84 1.45 -10.32
C THR A 41 0.58 0.47 -9.19
N LEU A 42 1.46 -0.50 -8.96
CA LEU A 42 1.37 -1.43 -7.83
C LEU A 42 1.37 -0.72 -6.48
N LYS A 43 2.24 0.28 -6.30
CA LYS A 43 2.23 1.11 -5.09
C LYS A 43 0.89 1.80 -4.87
N LYS A 44 0.30 2.37 -5.93
CA LYS A 44 -1.02 3.03 -5.84
C LYS A 44 -2.11 2.05 -5.47
N GLU A 45 -2.13 0.87 -6.08
CA GLU A 45 -3.13 -0.17 -5.78
C GLU A 45 -3.02 -0.66 -4.33
N LEU A 46 -1.80 -0.91 -3.84
CA LEU A 46 -1.57 -1.31 -2.46
C LEU A 46 -1.92 -0.20 -1.47
N GLN A 47 -1.62 1.06 -1.79
CA GLN A 47 -2.05 2.20 -0.97
C GLN A 47 -3.56 2.34 -0.92
N VAL A 48 -4.24 2.12 -2.04
CA VAL A 48 -5.71 2.11 -2.09
C VAL A 48 -6.24 0.98 -1.22
N GLN A 49 -5.71 -0.24 -1.32
CA GLN A 49 -6.14 -1.37 -0.49
C GLN A 49 -5.91 -1.13 1.01
N VAL A 50 -4.79 -0.52 1.40
CA VAL A 50 -4.53 -0.16 2.82
C VAL A 50 -5.46 0.95 3.30
N ASN A 51 -5.89 1.84 2.41
CA ASN A 51 -6.82 2.93 2.74
C ASN A 51 -8.30 2.51 2.64
N GLU A 52 -8.59 1.48 1.85
CA GLU A 52 -9.90 0.83 1.70
C GLU A 52 -10.10 -0.34 2.67
N GLU A 53 -9.04 -0.79 3.37
CA GLU A 53 -9.21 -1.60 4.57
C GLU A 53 -10.22 -0.86 5.46
N PRO A 54 -11.37 -1.49 5.76
CA PRO A 54 -12.51 -0.78 6.28
C PRO A 54 -12.17 -0.36 7.69
N CYS A 55 -11.81 0.92 7.84
CA CYS A 55 -12.04 1.64 9.07
C CYS A 55 -13.55 1.52 9.31
N GLU A 56 -13.88 0.59 10.21
CA GLU A 56 -15.17 0.30 10.82
C GLU A 56 -16.38 0.86 10.06
N LEU A 57 -17.20 -0.02 9.52
CA LEU A 57 -18.52 0.27 8.93
C LEU A 57 -19.42 1.20 9.80
N PHE A 58 -19.05 1.42 11.07
CA PHE A 58 -19.71 2.28 12.05
C PHE A 58 -18.82 3.35 12.70
N GLY A 59 -17.63 3.65 12.17
CA GLY A 59 -16.65 4.55 12.80
C GLY A 59 -17.17 5.97 13.08
N ASN A 60 -18.25 6.37 12.39
CA ASN A 60 -18.91 7.67 12.56
C ASN A 60 -20.37 7.56 13.05
N THR A 61 -20.83 6.38 13.48
CA THR A 61 -22.20 6.17 13.98
C THR A 61 -22.25 6.41 15.48
N PHE A 62 -22.83 7.53 15.89
CA PHE A 62 -23.07 7.84 17.30
C PHE A 62 -24.56 7.66 17.64
N VAL A 63 -24.85 6.94 18.72
CA VAL A 63 -26.20 6.81 19.29
C VAL A 63 -26.33 7.78 20.46
N SER A 64 -27.17 8.81 20.32
CA SER A 64 -27.53 9.69 21.44
C SER A 64 -28.72 9.10 22.19
N VAL A 65 -28.52 8.75 23.46
CA VAL A 65 -29.61 8.36 24.38
C VAL A 65 -30.08 9.61 25.11
N PHE A 66 -31.35 9.97 24.97
CA PHE A 66 -31.98 11.02 25.77
C PHE A 66 -32.81 10.36 26.86
N ASP A 67 -32.35 10.46 28.11
CA ASP A 67 -33.13 10.06 29.27
C ASP A 67 -34.11 11.20 29.58
N GLY A 68 -35.40 10.90 29.47
CA GLY A 68 -36.48 11.87 29.59
C GLY A 68 -36.64 12.35 31.03
N ARG A 69 -36.95 13.64 31.18
CA ARG A 69 -37.54 14.20 32.40
C ARG A 69 -38.92 14.75 32.09
#